data_AF-A0A846SVT2-F1
#
_entry.id   AF-A0A846SVT2-F1
#
_cell.length_a   1.000
_cell.length_b   1.000
_cell.length_c   1.000
_cell.angle_alpha   90.00
_cell.angle_beta   90.00
_cell.angle_gamma   90.00
#
_symmetry.space_group_name_H-M   'P 1'
#
loop_
_entity.id
_entity.type
_entity.pdbx_description
1 polymer ?
#
loop_
_entity_poly.entity_id
_entity_poly.type
_entity_poly.pdbx_seq_one_letter_code
_entity_poly.pdbx_strand_id
1 'polypeptide(L)'
;HLAVMALIQRLSRRYDTVLLEQLVYSPVLDEQRLRDAAGLQEWAENLCVRLNAGSVDRSIYETAIERAEESEGYDVMVIRHTHSMARRIRLNADFWLP
;
A
#
# COMPACT_ATOMS: atom_id res chain seq x y z
N HIS A 1 -9.00 -18.54 -7.67
CA HIS A 1 -9.90 -17.35 -7.61
C HIS A 1 -10.60 -17.15 -6.26
N LEU A 2 -11.22 -18.16 -5.63
CA LEU A 2 -11.90 -18.00 -4.33
C LEU A 2 -10.98 -17.55 -3.17
N ALA A 3 -9.72 -18.00 -3.13
CA ALA A 3 -8.77 -17.63 -2.07
C ALA A 3 -8.38 -16.14 -2.10
N VAL A 4 -8.26 -15.54 -3.29
CA VAL A 4 -7.92 -14.12 -3.45
C VAL A 4 -9.07 -13.24 -2.96
N MET A 5 -10.31 -13.60 -3.27
CA MET A 5 -11.49 -12.85 -2.80
C MET A 5 -11.68 -12.96 -1.28
N ALA A 6 -11.42 -14.12 -0.68
CA ALA A 6 -11.44 -14.30 0.78
C ALA A 6 -10.32 -13.51 1.48
N LEU A 7 -9.13 -13.47 0.88
CA LEU A 7 -8.01 -12.65 1.35
C LEU A 7 -8.35 -11.16 1.25
N ILE A 8 -8.90 -10.71 0.12
CA ILE A 8 -9.36 -9.33 -0.06
C ILE A 8 -10.45 -8.99 0.97
N GLN A 9 -11.42 -9.87 1.25
CA GLN A 9 -12.44 -9.62 2.28
C GLN A 9 -11.84 -9.54 3.69
N ARG A 10 -10.87 -10.40 4.03
CA ARG A 10 -10.15 -10.36 5.31
C ARG A 10 -9.35 -9.07 5.44
N LEU A 11 -8.64 -8.69 4.38
CA LEU A 11 -7.88 -7.46 4.30
C LEU A 11 -8.80 -6.22 4.30
N SER A 12 -9.97 -6.26 3.68
CA SER A 12 -10.92 -5.13 3.59
C SER A 12 -11.49 -4.73 4.96
N ARG A 13 -11.46 -5.63 5.94
CA ARG A 13 -11.79 -5.29 7.34
C ARG A 13 -10.68 -4.50 8.03
N ARG A 14 -9.45 -4.56 7.52
CA ARG A 14 -8.24 -3.91 8.05
C ARG A 14 -7.62 -2.88 7.12
N TYR A 15 -8.02 -2.80 5.86
CA TYR A 15 -7.43 -1.97 4.83
C TYR A 15 -8.56 -1.38 3.99
N ASP A 16 -8.32 -0.17 3.50
CA ASP A 16 -9.27 0.52 2.64
C ASP A 16 -9.51 -0.30 1.35
N THR A 17 -10.76 -0.47 0.94
CA THR A 17 -11.14 -1.19 -0.29
C THR A 17 -10.46 -0.60 -1.53
N VAL A 18 -10.41 0.74 -1.64
CA VAL A 18 -9.74 1.44 -2.76
C VAL A 18 -8.25 1.10 -2.76
N LEU A 19 -7.62 1.03 -1.58
CA LEU A 19 -6.22 0.61 -1.49
C LEU A 19 -6.02 -0.81 -2.01
N LEU A 20 -6.83 -1.75 -1.57
CA LEU A 20 -6.71 -3.15 -1.99
C LEU A 20 -6.96 -3.32 -3.49
N GLU A 21 -7.96 -2.63 -4.03
CA GLU A 21 -8.24 -2.64 -5.47
C GLU A 21 -7.05 -2.11 -6.27
N GLN A 22 -6.46 -0.99 -5.86
CA GLN A 22 -5.29 -0.43 -6.57
C GLN A 22 -4.04 -1.30 -6.41
N LEU A 23 -3.87 -2.01 -5.28
CA LEU A 23 -2.76 -2.94 -5.09
C LEU A 23 -2.82 -4.14 -6.04
N VAL A 24 -4.01 -4.62 -6.42
CA VAL A 24 -4.18 -5.68 -7.43
C VAL A 24 -3.61 -5.26 -8.79
N TYR A 25 -3.66 -3.97 -9.12
CA TYR A 25 -3.13 -3.41 -10.37
C TYR A 25 -1.70 -2.86 -10.24
N SER A 26 -1.12 -2.90 -9.04
CA SER A 26 0.26 -2.49 -8.81
C SER A 26 1.22 -3.61 -9.21
N PRO A 27 2.42 -3.28 -9.73
CA PRO A 27 3.50 -4.25 -9.86
C PRO A 27 3.83 -4.89 -8.51
N VAL A 28 3.97 -6.22 -8.45
CA VAL A 28 4.35 -6.96 -7.23
C VAL A 28 5.75 -6.54 -6.79
N LEU A 29 5.91 -6.22 -5.51
CA LEU A 29 7.21 -5.94 -4.90
C LEU A 29 7.84 -7.25 -4.43
N ASP A 30 9.06 -7.52 -4.87
CA ASP A 30 9.92 -8.56 -4.32
C ASP A 30 10.98 -7.94 -3.40
N GLU A 31 11.77 -8.78 -2.73
CA GLU A 31 12.82 -8.29 -1.83
C GLU A 31 13.84 -7.38 -2.51
N GLN A 32 14.15 -7.61 -3.79
CA GLN A 32 15.13 -6.79 -4.50
C GLN A 32 14.58 -5.38 -4.71
N ARG A 33 13.31 -5.26 -5.08
CA ARG A 33 12.61 -3.98 -5.24
C ARG A 33 12.41 -3.25 -3.92
N LEU A 34 12.20 -3.97 -2.82
CA LEU A 34 12.12 -3.39 -1.48
C LEU A 34 13.47 -2.82 -0.99
N ARG A 35 14.60 -3.23 -1.58
CA ARG A 35 15.93 -2.68 -1.29
C ARG A 35 16.31 -1.49 -2.19
N ASP A 36 15.61 -1.29 -3.30
CA ASP A 36 15.83 -0.16 -4.20
C ASP A 36 14.97 1.05 -3.78
N ALA A 37 15.57 1.98 -3.04
CA ALA A 37 14.88 3.18 -2.56
C ALA A 37 14.26 4.02 -3.68
N ALA A 38 14.95 4.17 -4.82
CA ALA A 38 14.49 5.03 -5.91
C ALA A 38 13.32 4.39 -6.64
N GLY A 39 13.45 3.11 -7.01
CA GLY A 39 12.37 2.37 -7.65
C GLY A 39 11.15 2.19 -6.74
N LEU A 40 11.36 2.02 -5.43
CA LEU A 40 10.27 1.92 -4.46
C LEU A 40 9.55 3.25 -4.25
N GLN A 41 10.28 4.37 -4.23
CA GLN A 41 9.69 5.70 -4.15
C GLN A 41 8.79 5.97 -5.38
N GLU A 42 9.29 5.69 -6.59
CA GLU A 42 8.50 5.82 -7.82
C GLU A 42 7.26 4.92 -7.80
N TRP A 43 7.39 3.69 -7.31
CA TRP A 43 6.25 2.78 -7.14
C TRP A 43 5.20 3.35 -6.18
N ALA A 44 5.63 3.90 -5.04
CA ALA A 44 4.76 4.47 -4.01
C ALA A 44 4.03 5.72 -4.54
N GLU A 45 4.72 6.60 -5.25
CA GLU A 45 4.13 7.78 -5.90
C GLU A 45 3.08 7.40 -6.94
N ASN A 46 3.38 6.40 -7.79
CA ASN A 46 2.42 5.88 -8.76
C ASN A 46 1.17 5.29 -8.08
N LEU A 47 1.34 4.58 -6.95
CA LEU A 47 0.22 4.11 -6.14
C LEU A 47 -0.60 5.29 -5.59
N CYS A 48 0.05 6.30 -5.02
CA CYS A 48 -0.59 7.50 -4.49
C CYS A 48 -1.47 8.22 -5.54
N VAL A 49 -0.95 8.38 -6.77
CA VAL A 49 -1.69 8.98 -7.88
C VAL A 49 -2.95 8.17 -8.19
N ARG A 50 -2.85 6.84 -8.28
CA ARG A 50 -4.01 5.98 -8.54
C ARG A 50 -5.05 6.01 -7.42
N LEU A 51 -4.60 5.99 -6.16
CA LEU A 51 -5.50 6.07 -5.00
C LEU A 51 -6.30 7.38 -4.98
N ASN A 52 -5.63 8.51 -5.22
CA ASN A 52 -6.30 9.81 -5.25
C ASN A 52 -7.21 9.97 -6.49
N ALA A 53 -6.88 9.36 -7.62
CA ALA A 53 -7.75 9.36 -8.81
C ALA A 53 -9.02 8.49 -8.62
N GLY A 54 -8.93 7.40 -7.85
CA GLY A 54 -10.04 6.50 -7.53
C GLY A 54 -10.84 6.88 -6.27
N SER A 55 -10.44 7.92 -5.54
CA SER A 55 -11.08 8.32 -4.28
C SER A 55 -12.46 8.93 -4.52
N VAL A 56 -13.48 8.44 -3.80
CA VAL A 56 -14.89 8.83 -4.00
C VAL A 56 -15.47 9.63 -2.81
N ASP A 57 -14.85 9.55 -1.63
CA ASP A 57 -15.42 10.04 -0.35
C ASP A 57 -14.65 11.24 0.25
N ARG A 58 -13.99 12.04 -0.60
CA ARG A 58 -13.06 13.14 -0.19
C ARG A 58 -11.86 12.66 0.61
N SER A 59 -11.52 11.38 0.56
CA SER A 59 -10.27 10.91 1.15
C SER A 59 -9.08 11.37 0.32
N ILE A 60 -8.02 11.78 1.01
CA ILE A 60 -6.73 12.12 0.41
C ILE A 60 -5.73 11.07 0.87
N TYR A 61 -4.95 10.54 -0.06
CA TYR A 61 -3.92 9.57 0.21
C TYR A 61 -2.54 10.22 0.06
N GLU A 62 -1.66 9.90 0.99
CA GLU A 62 -0.24 10.21 0.94
C GLU A 62 0.55 8.90 1.04
N THR A 63 1.75 8.90 0.45
CA THR A 63 2.65 7.75 0.52
C THR A 63 4.06 8.20 0.86
N ALA A 64 4.77 7.40 1.64
CA ALA A 64 6.18 7.58 1.94
C ALA A 64 6.87 6.22 1.98
N ILE A 65 8.20 6.21 1.81
CA ILE A 65 9.02 5.04 2.13
C ILE A 65 9.80 5.31 3.42
N GLU A 66 9.88 4.29 4.27
CA GLU A 66 10.63 4.33 5.53
C GLU A 66 11.60 3.15 5.55
N ARG A 67 12.74 3.27 6.25
CA ARG A 67 13.59 2.09 6.46
C ARG A 67 12.82 1.05 7.25
N ALA A 68 12.89 -0.21 6.82
CA ALA A 68 12.24 -1.30 7.53
C ALA A 68 12.86 -1.46 8.94
N GLU A 69 12.00 -1.71 9.94
CA GLU A 69 12.43 -1.87 11.34
C GLU A 69 12.97 -3.29 11.61
N GLU A 70 12.41 -4.29 10.92
CA GLU A 70 12.66 -5.72 11.19
C GLU A 70 13.39 -6.45 10.05
N SER A 71 13.67 -5.76 8.93
CA SER A 71 14.35 -6.34 7.77
C SER A 71 15.29 -5.37 7.08
N GLU A 72 16.11 -5.87 6.15
CA GLU A 72 16.82 -5.00 5.23
C GLU A 72 15.86 -4.38 4.20
N GLY A 73 16.14 -3.14 3.79
CA GLY A 73 15.35 -2.43 2.78
C GLY A 73 14.39 -1.40 3.40
N TYR A 74 13.23 -1.25 2.76
CA TYR A 74 12.26 -0.20 3.02
C TYR A 74 10.84 -0.73 3.06
N ASP A 75 10.02 -0.12 3.92
CA ASP A 75 8.58 -0.31 3.99
C ASP A 75 7.87 0.83 3.26
N VAL A 76 6.70 0.54 2.68
CA VAL A 76 5.82 1.59 2.14
C VAL A 76 4.78 1.96 3.18
N MET A 77 4.72 3.25 3.50
CA MET A 77 3.70 3.85 4.33
C MET A 77 2.62 4.48 3.45
N VAL A 78 1.37 4.08 3.66
CA VAL A 78 0.20 4.72 3.06
C VAL A 78 -0.61 5.40 4.16
N ILE A 79 -0.86 6.69 4.01
CA ILE A 79 -1.65 7.47 4.96
C ILE A 79 -2.92 7.93 4.24
N ARG A 80 -4.07 7.54 4.79
CA ARG A 80 -5.38 8.01 4.33
C ARG A 80 -5.90 9.06 5.28
N HIS A 81 -6.21 10.23 4.75
CA HIS A 81 -6.89 11.31 5.45
C HIS A 81 -8.36 11.31 5.06
N THR A 82 -9.25 11.20 6.04
CA THR A 82 -10.70 11.29 5.84
C THR A 82 -11.29 12.13 6.95
N HIS A 83 -11.93 13.25 6.58
CA HIS A 83 -12.36 14.27 7.54
C HIS A 83 -11.21 14.68 8.48
N SER A 84 -11.38 14.50 9.79
CA SER A 84 -10.39 14.83 10.83
C SER A 84 -9.53 13.63 11.25
N MET A 85 -9.62 12.50 10.54
CA MET A 85 -8.92 11.25 10.90
C MET A 85 -7.84 10.92 9.87
N ALA A 86 -6.65 10.54 10.37
CA ALA A 86 -5.57 10.00 9.56
C ALA A 86 -5.34 8.54 9.93
N ARG A 87 -5.39 7.66 8.94
CA ARG A 87 -5.15 6.22 9.10
C ARG A 87 -3.87 5.84 8.38
N ARG A 88 -2.92 5.28 9.14
CA ARG A 88 -1.63 4.81 8.61
C ARG A 88 -1.68 3.32 8.36
N ILE A 89 -1.12 2.91 7.23
CA ILE A 89 -1.04 1.53 6.75
C ILE A 89 0.42 1.29 6.34
N ARG A 90 1.09 0.37 7.04
CA ARG A 90 2.43 -0.09 6.68
C ARG A 90 2.32 -1.34 5.81
N LEU A 91 2.99 -1.32 4.66
CA LEU A 91 3.19 -2.47 3.78
C LEU A 91 4.66 -2.89 3.91
N ASN A 92 4.92 -3.81 4.83
CA ASN A 92 6.25 -4.37 5.09
C ASN A 92 6.52 -5.60 4.19
N ALA A 93 7.73 -6.16 4.27
CA ALA A 93 8.09 -7.35 3.48
C ALA A 93 7.10 -8.52 3.67
N ASP A 94 6.65 -8.78 4.91
CA ASP A 94 5.68 -9.84 5.23
C ASP A 94 4.31 -9.67 4.56
N PHE A 95 3.94 -8.44 4.19
CA PHE A 95 2.71 -8.21 3.44
C PHE A 95 2.75 -8.88 2.06
N TRP A 96 3.93 -9.02 1.47
CA TRP A 96 4.14 -9.51 0.11
C TRP A 96 4.58 -10.97 0.04
N LEU A 97 5.08 -11.52 1.15
CA LEU A 97 5.55 -12.89 1.24
C LEU A 97 4.40 -13.87 1.60
N PRO A 98 4.37 -15.09 1.02
CA PRO A 98 3.32 -16.08 1.27
C PRO A 98 3.33 -16.71 2.66
#